data_AF-A0A4Q3YQQ6-F1
#
_entry.id   AF-A0A4Q3YQQ6-F1
#
_cell.length_a   1.000
_cell.length_b   1.000
_cell.length_c   1.000
_cell.angle_alpha   90.00
_cell.angle_beta   90.00
_cell.angle_gamma   90.00
#
_symmetry.space_group_name_H-M   'P 1'
#
loop_
_entity.id
_entity.type
_entity.pdbx_description
1 polymer ?
#
loop_
_entity_poly.entity_id
_entity_poly.type
_entity_poly.pdbx_seq_one_letter_code
_entity_poly.pdbx_strand_id
1 'polypeptide(L)'
;LNLLRQADLMVSGGGTMNREAAVLGMPVFSLFRGATGAVDRHLAAEGKLRFITSPEEVAAIPLRKNSCSSPVPSLEPSSLVSVVDRIEEIAAAILATRRPVTFAR
;
A
#
# COMPACT_ATOMS: atom_id res chain seq x y z
N LEU A 1 -12.28 -17.64 1.09
CA LEU A 1 -13.29 -16.57 0.97
C LEU A 1 -12.72 -15.34 1.66
N ASN A 2 -12.26 -14.32 0.93
CA ASN A 2 -11.51 -13.21 1.49
C ASN A 2 -12.46 -12.18 2.13
N LEU A 3 -12.32 -11.90 3.43
CA LEU A 3 -13.16 -10.97 4.20
C LEU A 3 -13.19 -9.57 3.59
N LEU A 4 -12.08 -9.10 3.02
CA LEU A 4 -12.01 -7.79 2.38
C LEU A 4 -13.02 -7.71 1.24
N ARG A 5 -13.09 -8.73 0.38
CA ARG A 5 -13.96 -8.73 -0.81
C ARG A 5 -15.46 -8.61 -0.48
N GLN A 6 -15.86 -8.99 0.72
CA GLN A 6 -17.26 -8.93 1.16
C GLN A 6 -17.58 -7.70 1.99
N ALA A 7 -16.57 -6.94 2.40
CA ALA A 7 -16.76 -5.75 3.19
C ALA A 7 -17.08 -4.54 2.29
N ASP A 8 -17.78 -3.57 2.88
CA ASP A 8 -18.20 -2.36 2.18
C ASP A 8 -17.10 -1.27 2.20
N LEU A 9 -16.24 -1.28 3.22
CA LEU A 9 -15.09 -0.40 3.37
C LEU A 9 -14.08 -1.03 4.35
N MET A 10 -12.87 -0.48 4.38
CA MET A 10 -11.80 -0.91 5.27
C MET A 10 -11.37 0.25 6.18
N VAL A 11 -11.37 0.04 7.50
CA VAL A 11 -10.78 0.96 8.48
C VAL A 11 -9.71 0.20 9.27
N SER A 12 -8.48 0.72 9.31
CA SER A 12 -7.37 0.06 10.02
C SER A 12 -6.24 1.03 10.37
N GLY A 13 -5.38 0.63 11.31
CA GLY A 13 -4.15 1.33 11.66
C GLY A 13 -3.02 1.25 10.61
N GLY A 14 -3.25 0.70 9.41
CA GLY A 14 -2.26 0.62 8.33
C GLY A 14 -1.98 -0.81 7.87
N GLY A 15 -0.78 -1.03 7.32
CA GLY A 15 -0.28 -2.37 6.98
C GLY A 15 -0.62 -2.86 5.57
N THR A 16 -0.31 -4.14 5.29
CA THR A 16 -0.53 -4.75 3.96
C THR A 16 -2.01 -4.77 3.58
N MET A 17 -2.88 -4.98 4.56
CA MET A 17 -4.32 -5.07 4.37
C MET A 17 -4.93 -3.80 3.77
N ASN A 18 -4.41 -2.61 4.11
CA ASN A 18 -4.85 -1.35 3.49
C ASN A 18 -4.53 -1.30 1.99
N ARG A 19 -3.38 -1.84 1.60
CA ARG A 19 -2.92 -1.86 0.21
C ARG A 19 -3.71 -2.89 -0.59
N GLU A 20 -3.96 -4.06 0.01
CA GLU A 20 -4.82 -5.10 -0.55
C GLU A 20 -6.24 -4.57 -0.79
N ALA A 21 -6.85 -3.93 0.22
CA ALA A 21 -8.19 -3.35 0.08
C ALA A 21 -8.24 -2.23 -0.98
N ALA A 22 -7.21 -1.37 -1.04
CA ALA A 22 -7.12 -0.30 -2.04
C ALA A 22 -6.99 -0.86 -3.47
N VAL A 23 -6.22 -1.94 -3.66
CA VAL A 23 -6.07 -2.63 -4.95
C VAL A 23 -7.36 -3.33 -5.37
N LEU A 24 -8.15 -3.83 -4.41
CA LEU A 24 -9.49 -4.38 -4.65
C LEU A 24 -10.55 -3.30 -4.95
N GLY A 25 -10.17 -2.02 -4.97
CA GLY A 25 -11.06 -0.90 -5.26
C GLY A 25 -12.04 -0.58 -4.14
N MET A 26 -11.77 -1.05 -2.92
CA MET A 26 -12.57 -0.72 -1.75
C MET A 26 -12.19 0.66 -1.20
N PRO A 27 -13.14 1.41 -0.61
CA PRO A 27 -12.80 2.58 0.19
C PRO A 27 -11.93 2.18 1.40
N VAL A 28 -10.74 2.78 1.52
CA VAL A 28 -9.80 2.51 2.62
C VAL A 28 -9.57 3.77 3.46
N PHE A 29 -9.76 3.64 4.77
CA PHE A 29 -9.52 4.67 5.76
C PHE A 29 -8.45 4.22 6.76
N SER A 30 -7.31 4.92 6.76
CA SER A 30 -6.16 4.61 7.60
C SER A 30 -6.12 5.50 8.83
N LEU A 31 -6.03 4.89 10.01
CA LEU A 31 -5.76 5.57 11.29
C LEU A 31 -4.25 5.73 11.55
N PHE A 32 -3.39 5.26 10.63
CA PHE A 32 -1.93 5.23 10.81
C PHE A 32 -1.33 6.63 10.98
N ARG A 33 -0.53 6.83 12.04
CA ARG A 33 0.12 8.11 12.39
C ARG A 33 1.65 8.09 12.36
N GLY A 34 2.25 6.97 11.94
CA GLY A 34 3.69 6.89 11.77
C GLY A 34 4.18 7.52 10.47
N ALA A 35 5.47 7.33 10.17
CA ALA A 35 6.05 7.76 8.90
C ALA A 35 5.38 7.03 7.73
N THR A 36 4.69 7.79 6.87
CA THR A 36 3.95 7.22 5.75
C THR A 36 4.87 6.62 4.69
N GLY A 37 4.70 5.32 4.42
CA GLY A 37 5.45 4.63 3.38
C GLY A 37 5.12 5.17 1.98
N ALA A 38 6.07 5.01 1.04
CA ALA A 38 5.93 5.51 -0.32
C ALA A 38 4.67 4.99 -1.03
N VAL A 39 4.33 3.71 -0.84
CA VAL A 39 3.14 3.08 -1.41
C VAL A 39 1.86 3.72 -0.87
N ASP A 40 1.77 3.99 0.43
CA ASP A 40 0.55 4.57 1.01
C ASP A 40 0.36 6.02 0.58
N ARG A 41 1.46 6.77 0.44
CA ARG A 41 1.42 8.12 -0.15
C ARG A 41 0.90 8.09 -1.58
N HIS A 42 1.39 7.14 -2.38
CA HIS A 42 0.94 6.97 -3.76
C HIS A 42 -0.55 6.60 -3.82
N LEU A 43 -1.00 5.62 -3.04
CA LEU A 43 -2.42 5.23 -2.97
C LEU A 43 -3.31 6.38 -2.49
N ALA A 44 -2.82 7.21 -1.57
CA ALA A 44 -3.55 8.38 -1.11
C ALA A 44 -3.64 9.48 -2.18
N ALA A 45 -2.56 9.71 -2.93
CA ALA A 45 -2.57 10.64 -4.06
C ALA A 45 -3.52 10.18 -5.18
N GLU A 46 -3.67 8.87 -5.38
CA GLU A 46 -4.65 8.29 -6.32
C GLU A 46 -6.09 8.25 -5.77
N GLY A 47 -6.33 8.71 -4.54
CA GLY A 47 -7.64 8.69 -3.90
C GLY A 47 -8.14 7.29 -3.49
N LYS A 48 -7.28 6.27 -3.53
CA LYS A 48 -7.60 4.88 -3.15
C LYS A 48 -7.47 4.63 -1.65
N LEU A 49 -6.71 5.47 -0.94
CA LEU A 49 -6.53 5.40 0.52
C LEU A 49 -6.69 6.79 1.13
N ARG A 50 -7.47 6.93 2.19
CA ARG A 50 -7.61 8.18 2.94
C ARG A 50 -7.04 8.03 4.34
N PHE A 51 -6.18 8.96 4.76
CA PHE A 51 -5.79 9.06 6.17
C PHE A 51 -6.85 9.83 6.95
N ILE A 52 -7.27 9.28 8.08
CA ILE A 52 -8.15 9.95 9.03
C ILE A 52 -7.25 10.64 10.03
N THR A 53 -7.21 11.98 10.01
CA THR A 53 -6.30 12.76 10.83
C THR A 53 -6.92 13.34 12.10
N SER A 54 -8.24 13.35 12.21
CA SER A 54 -8.96 13.79 13.41
C SER A 54 -10.26 12.98 13.65
N PRO A 55 -10.86 13.05 14.84
CA PRO A 55 -12.14 12.40 15.12
C PRO A 55 -13.29 12.89 14.23
N GLU A 56 -13.31 14.17 13.85
CA GLU A 56 -14.36 14.77 13.03
C GLU A 56 -14.39 14.14 11.62
N GLU A 57 -13.23 13.72 11.11
CA GLU A 57 -13.15 13.04 9.82
C GLU A 57 -13.81 11.66 9.82
N VAL A 58 -13.95 11.02 10.99
CA VAL A 58 -14.65 9.73 11.12
C VAL A 58 -16.13 9.88 10.77
N ALA A 59 -16.76 10.99 11.18
CA ALA A 59 -18.16 11.27 10.87
C ALA A 59 -18.42 11.46 9.37
N ALA A 60 -17.37 11.80 8.60
CA ALA A 60 -17.45 11.96 7.15
C ALA A 60 -17.24 10.63 6.38
N ILE A 61 -17.04 9.49 7.06
CA ILE A 61 -16.90 8.19 6.40
C ILE A 61 -18.27 7.74 5.86
N PRO A 62 -18.42 7.55 4.54
CA PRO A 62 -19.69 7.15 3.96
C PRO A 62 -19.97 5.66 4.22
N LEU A 63 -20.93 5.38 5.10
CA LEU A 63 -21.43 4.04 5.36
C LEU A 63 -22.47 3.65 4.31
N ARG A 64 -21.99 3.18 3.16
CA ARG A 64 -22.84 2.68 2.06
C ARG A 64 -22.40 1.29 1.64
N LYS A 65 -23.33 0.48 1.14
CA LYS A 65 -22.99 -0.82 0.56
C LYS A 65 -22.05 -0.65 -0.62
N ASN A 66 -21.00 -1.47 -0.66
CA ASN A 66 -20.11 -1.55 -1.80
C ASN A 66 -20.69 -2.50 -2.84
N SER A 67 -21.47 -1.95 -3.77
CA SER A 67 -22.02 -2.69 -4.91
C SER A 67 -20.97 -2.98 -5.99
N CYS A 68 -19.80 -2.32 -5.91
CA CYS A 68 -18.73 -2.47 -6.88
C CYS A 68 -17.68 -3.48 -6.38
N SER A 69 -17.92 -4.75 -6.67
CA SER A 69 -16.86 -5.75 -6.69
C SER A 69 -16.00 -5.45 -7.93
N SER A 70 -15.00 -4.58 -7.81
CA SER A 70 -13.99 -4.44 -8.86
C SER A 70 -13.41 -5.83 -9.17
N PRO A 71 -13.13 -6.15 -10.45
CA PRO A 71 -12.42 -7.38 -10.78
C PRO A 71 -11.15 -7.44 -9.93
N VAL A 72 -10.89 -8.58 -9.30
CA VAL A 72 -9.60 -8.78 -8.64
C VAL A 72 -8.55 -8.63 -9.73
N PRO A 73 -7.61 -7.68 -9.61
CA PRO A 73 -6.59 -7.53 -10.64
C PRO A 73 -5.85 -8.86 -10.81
N SER A 74 -5.71 -9.32 -12.05
CA SER A 74 -4.93 -10.51 -12.36
C SER A 74 -3.50 -10.27 -11.91
N LEU A 75 -3.00 -11.10 -11.01
CA LEU A 75 -1.58 -11.10 -10.68
C LEU A 75 -0.87 -11.86 -11.79
N GLU A 76 -0.34 -11.12 -12.75
CA GLU A 76 0.53 -11.71 -13.76
C GLU A 76 1.81 -12.21 -13.06
N PRO A 77 2.25 -13.48 -13.28
CA PRO A 77 3.43 -14.05 -12.64
C PRO A 77 4.71 -13.21 -12.82
N SER A 78 4.77 -12.44 -13.91
CA SER A 78 5.85 -11.50 -14.21
C SER A 78 5.97 -10.35 -13.21
N SER A 79 4.93 -10.04 -12.43
CA SER A 79 4.95 -8.94 -11.46
C SER A 79 5.97 -9.16 -10.35
N LEU A 80 6.07 -10.40 -9.85
CA LEU A 80 7.06 -10.73 -8.82
C LEU A 80 8.48 -10.64 -9.37
N VAL A 81 8.69 -11.16 -10.59
CA VAL A 81 9.99 -11.11 -11.28
C VAL A 81 10.41 -9.64 -11.45
N SER A 82 9.53 -8.78 -11.96
CA SER A 82 9.81 -7.35 -12.13
C SER A 82 10.19 -6.65 -10.82
N VAL A 83 9.53 -6.98 -9.70
CA VAL A 83 9.88 -6.42 -8.39
C VAL A 83 11.26 -6.90 -7.93
N VAL A 84 11.57 -8.20 -8.10
CA VAL A 84 12.87 -8.77 -7.74
C VAL A 84 13.98 -8.16 -8.60
N ASP A 85 13.80 -8.11 -9.92
CA ASP A 85 14.75 -7.51 -10.86
C ASP A 85 15.07 -6.06 -10.48
N ARG A 86 14.03 -5.30 -10.10
CA ARG A 86 14.21 -3.91 -9.67
C ARG A 86 14.97 -3.79 -8.35
N ILE A 87 14.75 -4.71 -7.41
CA ILE A 87 15.51 -4.76 -6.16
C ILE A 87 16.98 -5.08 -6.45
N GLU A 88 17.26 -6.04 -7.34
CA GLU A 88 18.62 -6.41 -7.76
C GLU A 88 19.34 -5.25 -8.45
N GLU A 89 18.68 -4.54 -9.36
CA GLU A 89 19.22 -3.36 -10.04
C GLU A 89 19.63 -2.27 -9.03
N ILE A 90 18.74 -1.97 -8.07
CA ILE A 90 19.01 -0.97 -7.02
C ILE A 90 20.17 -1.45 -6.13
N ALA A 91 20.20 -2.74 -5.75
CA ALA A 91 21.27 -3.30 -4.94
C ALA A 91 22.63 -3.22 -5.65
N ALA A 92 22.69 -3.58 -6.94
CA ALA A 92 23.90 -3.49 -7.74
C ALA A 92 24.42 -2.05 -7.85
N ALA A 93 23.51 -1.07 -8.09
CA ALA A 93 23.87 0.34 -8.15
C ALA A 93 24.45 0.87 -6.82
N ILE A 94 23.88 0.44 -5.68
CA ILE A 94 24.39 0.79 -4.35
C ILE A 94 25.77 0.18 -4.10
N LEU A 95 25.99 -1.07 -4.51
CA LEU A 95 27.29 -1.73 -4.34
C LEU A 95 28.38 -1.11 -5.21
N ALA A 96 28.06 -0.71 -6.44
CA ALA A 96 28.99 -0.05 -7.36
C ALA A 96 29.43 1.35 -6.87
N THR A 97 28.60 2.02 -6.06
CA THR A 97 28.88 3.36 -5.52
C THR A 97 29.54 3.37 -4.15
N ARG A 98 29.61 2.23 -3.45
CA ARG A 98 30.31 2.13 -2.16
C ARG A 98 31.83 2.03 -2.38
N ARG A 99 32.59 3.02 -1.91
CA ARG A 99 34.05 2.90 -1.75
C ARG A 99 34.36 1.71 -0.84
N PRO A 100 35.43 0.93 -1.10
CA PRO A 100 35.85 -0.13 -0.20
C PRO A 100 36.09 0.46 1.20
N VAL A 101 35.46 -0.13 2.22
CA VAL A 101 35.71 0.21 3.62
C VAL A 101 37.11 -0.30 3.96
N THR A 102 38.10 0.58 3.94
CA THR A 102 39.45 0.26 4.40
C THR A 102 39.40 0.10 5.92
N PHE A 103 39.38 -1.14 6.42
CA PHE A 103 39.68 -1.39 7.83
C PHE A 103 41.18 -1.16 8.02
N ALA A 104 41.54 -0.05 8.67
CA ALA A 104 42.89 0.14 9.18
C ALA A 104 43.13 -0.88 10.30
N ARG A 105 44.21 -1.67 10.16
CA ARG A 105 44.69 -2.63 11.18
C ARG A 105 45.16 -1.91 12.43
#